data_AF-A0A150FNF8-F1
#
_entry.id   AF-A0A150FNF8-F1
#
_cell.length_a   1.000
_cell.length_b   1.000
_cell.length_c   1.000
_cell.angle_alpha   90.00
_cell.angle_beta   90.00
_cell.angle_gamma   90.00
#
_symmetry.space_group_name_H-M   'P 1'
#
loop_
_entity.id
_entity.type
_entity.pdbx_description
1 polymer ?
#
loop_
_entity_poly.entity_id
_entity_poly.type
_entity_poly.pdbx_seq_one_letter_code
_entity_poly.pdbx_strand_id
1 'polypeptide(L)'
;MEGNNLIRNERNSSNILKNIKMTQLLLIILILTSLSISYLAYSSLNNMAILNNDMNILHQNIENLNKNEIQSMVNEANRLYENARKLFTGISTAVIIILAVLTFILIKLLKDSMAQINDVLTKLSDYDFTVELQEDGKNEFAQMNRSLYIVIKNMKEALAQIKDRSEEVTGQSQTLAAVSEEMSA
;
A
#
# COMPACT_ATOMS: atom_id res chain seq x y z
N MET A 1 -22.19 -44.21 14.45
CA MET A 1 -20.98 -43.40 14.74
C MET A 1 -20.43 -42.96 13.40
N GLU A 2 -21.03 -41.92 12.82
CA GLU A 2 -20.63 -41.38 11.51
C GLU A 2 -19.65 -40.24 11.74
N GLY A 3 -18.46 -40.40 11.16
CA GLY A 3 -17.38 -39.42 11.21
C GLY A 3 -17.68 -38.26 10.27
N ASN A 4 -17.92 -37.09 10.84
CA ASN A 4 -17.88 -35.82 10.11
C ASN A 4 -16.43 -35.31 10.07
N ASN A 5 -15.69 -35.74 9.05
CA ASN A 5 -14.48 -35.03 8.63
C ASN A 5 -14.89 -33.76 7.89
N LEU A 6 -15.10 -32.69 8.66
CA LEU A 6 -15.17 -31.34 8.11
C LEU A 6 -13.79 -30.98 7.57
N ILE A 7 -13.65 -31.06 6.25
CA ILE A 7 -12.53 -30.52 5.49
C ILE A 7 -12.47 -29.03 5.78
N ARG A 8 -11.53 -28.65 6.66
CA ARG A 8 -11.17 -27.26 6.93
C ARG A 8 -10.46 -26.75 5.68
N ASN A 9 -11.24 -26.18 4.76
CA ASN A 9 -10.72 -25.49 3.59
C ASN A 9 -10.00 -24.22 4.08
N GLU A 10 -8.71 -24.36 4.39
CA GLU A 10 -7.83 -23.22 4.58
C GLU A 10 -7.81 -22.45 3.26
N ARG A 11 -8.48 -21.29 3.26
CA ARG A 11 -8.34 -20.30 2.20
C ARG A 11 -6.86 -19.96 2.10
N ASN A 12 -6.19 -20.58 1.13
CA ASN A 12 -4.93 -20.14 0.59
C ASN A 12 -5.20 -18.79 -0.11
N SER A 13 -5.37 -17.76 0.71
CA SER A 13 -5.42 -16.36 0.30
C SER A 13 -4.04 -16.05 -0.23
N SER A 14 -3.86 -16.21 -1.53
CA SER A 14 -2.63 -15.92 -2.26
C SER A 14 -1.97 -14.67 -1.68
N ASN A 15 -0.77 -14.85 -1.11
CA ASN A 15 0.09 -13.84 -0.48
C ASN A 15 0.64 -12.80 -1.50
N ILE A 16 -0.21 -12.32 -2.42
CA ILE A 16 0.14 -11.34 -3.46
C ILE A 16 0.64 -10.06 -2.78
N LEU A 17 -0.02 -9.67 -1.67
CA LEU A 17 0.29 -8.49 -0.86
C LEU A 17 1.70 -8.50 -0.24
N LYS A 18 2.26 -9.66 0.10
CA LYS A 18 3.60 -9.78 0.70
C LYS A 18 4.74 -9.45 -0.27
N ASN A 19 4.45 -9.46 -1.57
CA ASN A 19 5.44 -9.24 -2.63
C ASN A 19 5.27 -7.90 -3.35
N ILE A 20 4.19 -7.17 -3.08
CA ILE A 20 3.95 -5.85 -3.67
C ILE A 20 4.72 -4.81 -2.86
N LYS A 21 5.62 -4.08 -3.53
CA LYS A 21 6.28 -2.92 -2.95
C LYS A 21 5.32 -1.74 -2.86
N MET A 22 5.27 -1.08 -1.71
CA MET A 22 4.41 0.09 -1.48
C MET A 22 4.77 1.24 -2.41
N THR A 23 6.06 1.41 -2.67
CA THR A 23 6.58 2.36 -3.66
C THR A 23 6.04 2.10 -5.07
N GLN A 24 5.94 0.83 -5.48
CA GLN A 24 5.35 0.47 -6.77
C GLN A 24 3.85 0.75 -6.81
N LEU A 25 3.12 0.44 -5.74
CA LEU A 25 1.69 0.72 -5.66
C LEU A 25 1.39 2.23 -5.74
N LEU A 26 2.17 3.06 -5.04
CA LEU A 26 2.08 4.52 -5.13
C LEU A 26 2.37 5.03 -6.54
N LEU A 27 3.38 4.48 -7.19
CA LEU A 27 3.75 4.86 -8.56
C LEU A 27 2.65 4.50 -9.56
N ILE A 28 2.00 3.34 -9.41
CA ILE A 28 0.84 2.94 -10.21
C ILE A 28 -0.31 3.95 -10.04
N ILE A 29 -0.61 4.35 -8.80
CA ILE A 29 -1.66 5.34 -8.52
C ILE A 29 -1.33 6.67 -9.21
N LEU A 30 -0.09 7.16 -9.10
CA LEU A 30 0.34 8.41 -9.73
C LEU A 30 0.26 8.38 -11.25
N ILE A 31 0.69 7.28 -11.88
CA ILE A 31 0.58 7.11 -13.33
C ILE A 31 -0.90 7.10 -13.73
N LEU A 32 -1.73 6.33 -13.03
CA LEU A 32 -3.15 6.20 -13.33
C LEU A 32 -3.87 7.55 -13.25
N THR A 33 -3.60 8.35 -12.22
CA THR A 33 -4.19 9.69 -12.08
C THR A 33 -3.73 10.63 -13.18
N SER A 34 -2.44 10.59 -13.53
CA SER A 34 -1.86 11.45 -14.57
C SER A 34 -2.40 11.14 -15.96
N LEU A 35 -2.53 9.84 -16.28
CA LEU A 35 -3.13 9.37 -17.53
C LEU A 35 -4.61 9.75 -17.61
N SER A 36 -5.34 9.60 -16.50
CA SER A 36 -6.77 9.95 -16.45
C SER A 36 -6.98 11.44 -16.69
N ILE A 37 -6.21 12.30 -16.03
CA ILE A 37 -6.28 13.76 -16.22
C ILE A 37 -5.93 14.14 -17.66
N SER A 38 -4.86 13.56 -18.21
CA SER A 38 -4.43 13.81 -19.59
C SER A 38 -5.50 13.42 -20.61
N TYR A 39 -6.13 12.26 -20.43
CA TYR A 39 -7.20 11.78 -21.29
C TYR A 39 -8.43 12.69 -21.24
N LEU A 40 -8.85 13.09 -20.03
CA LEU A 40 -9.98 14.00 -19.85
C LEU A 40 -9.71 15.37 -20.51
N ALA A 41 -8.49 15.92 -20.34
CA ALA A 41 -8.10 17.18 -20.96
C ALA A 41 -8.09 17.09 -22.49
N TYR A 42 -7.50 16.02 -23.05
CA TYR A 42 -7.46 15.80 -24.49
C TYR A 42 -8.86 15.66 -25.10
N SER A 43 -9.73 14.87 -24.47
CA SER A 43 -11.11 14.69 -24.92
C SER A 43 -11.90 16.01 -24.85
N SER A 44 -11.73 16.78 -23.77
CA SER A 44 -12.37 18.10 -23.64
C SER A 44 -11.93 19.07 -24.75
N LEU A 45 -10.64 19.07 -25.10
CA LEU A 45 -10.11 19.95 -26.13
C LEU A 45 -10.64 19.60 -27.52
N ASN A 46 -10.71 18.30 -27.85
CA ASN A 46 -11.29 17.83 -29.11
C ASN A 46 -12.78 18.19 -29.21
N ASN A 47 -13.55 17.99 -28.13
CA ASN A 47 -14.97 18.33 -28.10
C ASN A 47 -15.20 19.85 -28.26
N MET A 48 -14.33 20.69 -27.68
CA MET A 48 -14.37 22.15 -27.89
C MET A 48 -14.03 22.54 -29.32
N ALA A 49 -13.07 21.87 -29.97
CA ALA A 49 -12.72 22.15 -31.36
C ALA A 49 -13.88 21.84 -32.33
N ILE A 50 -14.57 20.72 -32.11
CA ILE A 50 -15.78 20.34 -32.89
C ILE A 50 -16.87 21.40 -32.70
N LEU A 51 -17.18 21.75 -31.44
CA LEU A 51 -18.18 22.76 -31.13
C LEU A 51 -17.85 24.13 -31.75
N ASN A 52 -16.58 24.53 -31.71
CA ASN A 52 -16.12 25.79 -32.32
C ASN A 52 -16.32 25.80 -33.84
N ASN A 53 -16.04 24.69 -34.51
CA ASN A 53 -16.26 24.56 -35.96
C ASN A 53 -17.74 24.64 -36.32
N ASP A 54 -18.60 23.91 -35.59
CA ASP A 54 -20.05 23.92 -35.81
C ASP A 54 -20.65 25.32 -35.58
N MET A 55 -20.15 26.03 -34.56
CA MET A 55 -20.56 27.39 -34.26
C MET A 55 -20.13 28.39 -35.35
N ASN A 56 -18.92 28.24 -35.89
CA ASN A 56 -18.47 29.07 -37.03
C ASN A 56 -19.32 28.84 -38.28
N ILE A 57 -19.67 27.59 -38.59
CA ILE A 57 -20.56 27.27 -39.72
C ILE A 57 -21.94 27.91 -39.53
N LEU A 58 -22.50 27.82 -38.32
CA LEU A 58 -23.76 28.46 -37.98
C LEU A 58 -23.69 29.98 -38.15
N HIS A 59 -22.67 30.62 -37.59
CA HIS A 59 -22.48 32.07 -37.69
C HIS A 59 -22.33 32.55 -39.14
N GLN A 60 -21.62 31.81 -39.99
CA GLN A 60 -21.38 32.21 -41.37
C GLN A 60 -22.61 32.01 -42.28
N ASN A 61 -23.51 31.08 -41.97
CA ASN A 61 -24.61 30.70 -42.85
C ASN A 61 -26.00 30.96 -42.27
N ILE A 62 -26.10 31.66 -41.13
CA ILE A 62 -27.33 31.80 -40.36
C ILE A 62 -28.50 32.41 -41.16
N GLU A 63 -28.21 33.27 -42.13
CA GLU A 63 -29.21 33.91 -43.00
C GLU A 63 -29.69 33.01 -44.14
N ASN A 64 -28.90 32.00 -44.52
CA ASN A 64 -29.15 31.10 -45.65
C ASN A 64 -29.66 29.71 -45.23
N LEU A 65 -29.51 29.37 -43.95
CA LEU A 65 -29.98 28.11 -43.38
C LEU A 65 -31.48 28.16 -43.13
N ASN A 66 -32.19 27.11 -43.57
CA ASN A 66 -33.61 26.98 -43.23
C ASN A 66 -33.77 26.47 -41.78
N LYS A 67 -34.98 26.63 -41.22
CA LYS A 67 -35.28 26.20 -39.84
C LYS A 67 -34.96 24.72 -39.57
N ASN A 68 -35.13 23.84 -40.54
CA ASN A 68 -34.91 22.40 -40.37
C ASN A 68 -33.42 22.08 -40.25
N GLU A 69 -32.56 22.79 -40.99
CA GLU A 69 -31.10 22.64 -40.92
C GLU A 69 -30.57 23.09 -39.55
N ILE A 70 -30.99 24.28 -39.09
CA ILE A 70 -30.65 24.79 -37.76
C ILE A 70 -31.10 23.81 -36.67
N GLN A 71 -32.33 23.29 -36.78
CA GLN A 71 -32.85 22.31 -35.82
C GLN A 71 -32.04 21.01 -35.82
N SER A 72 -31.61 20.54 -36.99
CA SER A 72 -30.79 19.33 -37.11
C SER A 72 -29.40 19.51 -36.48
N MET A 73 -28.77 20.68 -36.67
CA MET A 73 -27.48 21.02 -36.06
C MET A 73 -27.58 21.11 -34.53
N VAL A 74 -28.64 21.75 -34.02
CA VAL A 74 -28.89 21.82 -32.56
C VAL A 74 -29.15 20.43 -31.98
N ASN A 75 -29.94 19.60 -32.65
CA ASN A 75 -30.21 18.24 -32.21
C ASN A 75 -28.94 17.38 -32.21
N GLU A 76 -28.08 17.53 -33.22
CA GLU A 76 -26.80 16.83 -33.30
C GLU A 76 -25.84 17.29 -32.20
N ALA A 77 -25.73 18.61 -31.98
CA ALA A 77 -24.92 19.17 -30.90
C ALA A 77 -25.39 18.67 -29.52
N ASN A 78 -26.71 18.65 -29.26
CA ASN A 78 -27.28 18.11 -28.04
C ASN A 78 -26.99 16.62 -27.87
N ARG A 79 -27.08 15.83 -28.96
CA ARG A 79 -26.77 14.40 -28.94
C ARG A 79 -25.29 14.14 -28.65
N LEU A 80 -24.39 14.89 -29.29
CA LEU A 80 -22.95 14.81 -29.05
C LEU A 80 -22.62 15.20 -27.60
N TYR A 81 -23.25 16.25 -27.08
CA TYR A 81 -23.07 16.71 -25.70
C TYR A 81 -23.53 15.65 -24.69
N GLU A 82 -24.73 15.09 -24.88
CA GLU A 82 -25.26 14.04 -24.00
C GLU A 82 -24.39 12.77 -24.02
N ASN A 83 -23.90 12.36 -25.19
CA ASN A 83 -22.99 11.23 -25.32
C ASN A 83 -21.64 11.52 -24.64
N ALA A 84 -21.06 12.71 -24.87
CA ALA A 84 -19.83 13.13 -24.22
C ALA A 84 -19.97 13.18 -22.70
N ARG A 85 -21.10 13.70 -22.20
CA ARG A 85 -21.41 13.77 -20.76
C ARG A 85 -21.52 12.39 -20.14
N LYS A 86 -22.19 11.44 -20.80
CA LYS A 86 -22.30 10.05 -20.33
C LYS A 86 -20.94 9.36 -20.29
N LEU A 87 -20.13 9.49 -21.34
CA LEU A 87 -18.77 8.93 -21.38
C LEU A 87 -17.88 9.53 -20.30
N PHE A 88 -17.87 10.86 -20.16
CA PHE A 88 -17.09 11.56 -19.14
C PHE A 88 -17.48 11.09 -17.73
N THR A 89 -18.78 11.11 -17.42
CA THR A 89 -19.28 10.69 -16.11
C THR A 89 -18.94 9.23 -15.81
N GLY A 90 -19.08 8.35 -16.81
CA GLY A 90 -18.74 6.93 -16.67
C GLY A 90 -17.26 6.69 -16.38
N ILE A 91 -16.37 7.32 -17.15
CA ILE A 91 -14.91 7.20 -16.97
C ILE A 91 -14.47 7.79 -15.64
N SER A 92 -14.94 9.00 -15.29
CA SER A 92 -14.62 9.62 -14.00
C SER A 92 -15.06 8.75 -12.83
N THR A 93 -16.26 8.18 -12.89
CA THR A 93 -16.76 7.27 -11.85
C THR A 93 -15.90 6.01 -11.74
N ALA A 94 -15.53 5.41 -12.87
CA ALA A 94 -14.67 4.22 -12.89
C ALA A 94 -13.28 4.51 -12.28
N VAL A 95 -12.66 5.63 -12.62
CA VAL A 95 -11.36 6.05 -12.06
C VAL A 95 -11.46 6.24 -10.55
N ILE A 96 -12.52 6.89 -10.06
CA ILE A 96 -12.74 7.08 -8.62
C ILE A 96 -12.85 5.73 -7.90
N ILE A 97 -13.60 4.78 -8.45
CA ILE A 97 -13.75 3.44 -7.86
C ILE A 97 -12.40 2.72 -7.82
N ILE A 98 -11.63 2.76 -8.90
CA ILE A 98 -10.31 2.11 -8.96
C ILE A 98 -9.37 2.74 -7.93
N LEU A 99 -9.33 4.07 -7.83
CA LEU A 99 -8.51 4.77 -6.84
C LEU A 99 -8.92 4.40 -5.42
N ALA A 100 -10.22 4.39 -5.12
CA ALA A 100 -10.72 3.99 -3.80
C ALA A 100 -10.28 2.57 -3.42
N VAL A 101 -10.35 1.63 -4.37
CA VAL A 101 -9.91 0.24 -4.16
C VAL A 101 -8.39 0.18 -3.92
N LEU A 102 -7.58 0.85 -4.75
CA LEU A 102 -6.12 0.87 -4.59
C LEU A 102 -5.70 1.51 -3.27
N THR A 103 -6.33 2.63 -2.88
CA THR A 103 -6.09 3.29 -1.60
C THR A 103 -6.51 2.42 -0.43
N PHE A 104 -7.64 1.71 -0.52
CA PHE A 104 -8.07 0.78 0.51
C PHE A 104 -7.05 -0.36 0.72
N ILE A 105 -6.55 -0.93 -0.38
CA ILE A 105 -5.49 -1.96 -0.33
C ILE A 105 -4.22 -1.39 0.33
N LEU A 106 -3.81 -0.18 -0.04
CA LEU A 106 -2.65 0.51 0.53
C LEU A 106 -2.80 0.70 2.05
N ILE A 107 -3.95 1.20 2.51
CA ILE A 107 -4.23 1.42 3.94
C ILE A 107 -4.19 0.11 4.70
N LYS A 108 -4.81 -0.94 4.15
CA LYS A 108 -4.83 -2.26 4.80
C LYS A 108 -3.41 -2.82 4.96
N LEU A 109 -2.60 -2.76 3.90
CA LEU A 109 -1.18 -3.15 3.92
C LEU A 109 -0.40 -2.39 4.99
N LEU A 110 -0.53 -1.06 5.02
CA LEU A 110 0.15 -0.21 6.02
C LEU A 110 -0.25 -0.61 7.44
N LYS A 111 -1.54 -0.73 7.71
CA LYS A 111 -2.06 -0.97 9.05
C LYS A 111 -1.64 -2.34 9.58
N ASP A 112 -1.77 -3.38 8.76
CA ASP A 112 -1.45 -4.75 9.17
C ASP A 112 0.05 -4.89 9.47
N SER A 113 0.92 -4.34 8.60
CA SER A 113 2.36 -4.40 8.81
C SER A 113 2.84 -3.51 9.96
N MET A 114 2.30 -2.30 10.11
CA MET A 114 2.66 -1.41 11.23
C MET A 114 2.25 -2.00 12.57
N ALA A 115 1.09 -2.66 12.65
CA ALA A 115 0.66 -3.32 13.88
C ALA A 115 1.63 -4.44 14.30
N GLN A 116 2.09 -5.27 13.34
CA GLN A 116 3.09 -6.32 13.61
C GLN A 116 4.40 -5.73 14.14
N ILE A 117 4.93 -4.71 13.47
CA ILE A 117 6.17 -4.06 13.91
C ILE A 117 6.00 -3.44 15.29
N ASN A 118 4.88 -2.77 15.55
CA ASN A 118 4.62 -2.12 16.83
C ASN A 118 4.53 -3.14 17.98
N ASP A 119 3.92 -4.31 17.74
CA ASP A 119 3.91 -5.41 18.70
C ASP A 119 5.34 -5.88 19.04
N VAL A 120 6.18 -6.06 18.02
CA VAL A 120 7.59 -6.46 18.21
C VAL A 120 8.35 -5.41 18.99
N LEU A 121 8.20 -4.13 18.65
CA LEU A 121 8.86 -3.03 19.35
C LEU A 121 8.38 -2.89 20.80
N THR A 122 7.11 -3.17 21.08
CA THR A 122 6.56 -3.16 22.44
C THR A 122 7.19 -4.27 23.28
N LYS A 123 7.26 -5.50 22.74
CA LYS A 123 7.95 -6.61 23.43
C LYS A 123 9.42 -6.31 23.68
N LEU A 124 10.10 -5.73 22.69
CA LEU A 124 11.48 -5.28 22.83
C LEU A 124 11.65 -4.24 23.95
N SER A 125 10.72 -3.30 24.09
CA SER A 125 10.78 -2.32 25.19
C SER A 125 10.57 -2.94 26.56
N ASP A 126 9.89 -4.09 26.63
CA ASP A 126 9.70 -4.89 27.84
C ASP A 126 10.85 -5.90 28.07
N TYR A 127 11.97 -5.76 27.33
CA TYR A 127 13.12 -6.67 27.34
C TYR A 127 12.80 -8.11 26.91
N ASP A 128 11.65 -8.32 26.25
CA ASP A 128 11.30 -9.60 25.65
C ASP A 128 11.92 -9.71 24.25
N PHE A 129 13.04 -10.42 24.17
CA PHE A 129 13.73 -10.71 22.90
C PHE A 129 13.26 -12.03 22.26
N THR A 130 12.25 -12.72 22.78
CA THR A 130 11.82 -14.05 22.28
C THR A 130 10.93 -14.00 21.03
N VAL A 131 10.66 -12.81 20.50
CA VAL A 131 9.74 -12.57 19.38
C VAL A 131 10.20 -13.23 18.07
N GLU A 132 9.27 -13.88 17.38
CA GLU A 132 9.46 -14.39 16.02
C GLU A 132 9.01 -13.37 14.98
N LEU A 133 9.89 -13.06 14.03
CA LEU A 133 9.62 -12.13 12.95
C LEU A 133 9.35 -12.88 11.64
N GLN A 134 8.29 -12.47 10.92
CA GLN A 134 8.04 -12.97 9.57
C GLN A 134 9.01 -12.28 8.60
N GLU A 135 10.05 -13.00 8.19
CA GLU A 135 11.06 -12.53 7.23
C GLU A 135 10.67 -12.76 5.76
N ASP A 136 9.48 -13.32 5.51
CA ASP A 136 9.01 -13.66 4.18
C ASP A 136 8.52 -12.43 3.40
N GLY A 137 8.67 -12.47 2.07
CA GLY A 137 8.21 -11.40 1.18
C GLY A 137 9.32 -10.48 0.65
N LYS A 138 8.94 -9.62 -0.29
CA LYS A 138 9.85 -8.75 -1.04
C LYS A 138 9.53 -7.25 -0.89
N ASN A 139 8.55 -6.93 -0.05
CA ASN A 139 8.15 -5.56 0.23
C ASN A 139 9.05 -4.91 1.28
N GLU A 140 8.81 -3.62 1.50
CA GLU A 140 9.56 -2.78 2.44
C GLU A 140 9.40 -3.25 3.90
N PHE A 141 8.26 -3.86 4.26
CA PHE A 141 8.02 -4.41 5.60
C PHE A 141 8.80 -5.69 5.89
N ALA A 142 8.93 -6.57 4.89
CA ALA A 142 9.79 -7.75 5.00
C ALA A 142 11.26 -7.35 5.19
N GLN A 143 11.71 -6.28 4.52
CA GLN A 143 13.04 -5.72 4.75
C GLN A 143 13.20 -5.22 6.18
N MET A 144 12.21 -4.50 6.70
CA MET A 144 12.19 -3.99 8.07
C MET A 144 12.19 -5.11 9.11
N ASN A 145 11.43 -6.18 8.89
CA ASN A 145 11.43 -7.37 9.75
C ASN A 145 12.83 -8.04 9.77
N ARG A 146 13.52 -8.16 8.64
CA ARG A 146 14.91 -8.67 8.61
C ARG A 146 15.86 -7.78 9.40
N SER A 147 15.73 -6.45 9.28
CA SER A 147 16.54 -5.52 10.07
C SER A 147 16.27 -5.65 11.57
N LEU A 148 15.00 -5.75 11.98
CA LEU A 148 14.64 -5.99 13.39
C LEU A 148 15.17 -7.33 13.90
N TYR A 149 15.13 -8.37 13.07
CA TYR A 149 15.68 -9.68 13.44
C TYR A 149 17.17 -9.59 13.79
N ILE A 150 17.95 -8.87 12.98
CA ILE A 150 19.38 -8.64 13.25
C ILE A 150 19.58 -7.90 14.58
N VAL A 151 18.75 -6.88 14.86
CA VAL A 151 18.80 -6.15 16.14
C VAL A 151 18.53 -7.07 17.32
N ILE A 152 17.47 -7.88 17.26
CA ILE A 152 17.11 -8.86 18.30
C ILE A 152 18.25 -9.85 18.52
N LYS A 153 18.81 -10.39 17.44
CA LYS A 153 19.92 -11.34 17.49
C LYS A 153 21.15 -10.74 18.19
N ASN A 154 21.58 -9.56 17.76
CA ASN A 154 22.74 -8.87 18.35
C ASN A 154 22.51 -8.57 19.83
N MET A 155 21.29 -8.23 20.23
CA MET A 155 20.97 -7.98 21.63
C MET A 155 21.02 -9.25 22.49
N LYS A 156 20.51 -10.37 21.97
CA LYS A 156 20.66 -11.67 22.63
C LYS A 156 22.13 -12.05 22.82
N GLU A 157 22.94 -11.87 21.79
CA GLU A 157 24.39 -12.17 21.85
C GLU A 157 25.11 -11.29 22.88
N ALA A 158 24.78 -9.99 22.94
CA ALA A 158 25.34 -9.08 23.94
C ALA A 158 24.93 -9.48 25.38
N LEU A 159 23.66 -9.81 25.59
CA LEU A 159 23.17 -10.26 26.90
C LEU A 159 23.78 -11.60 27.33
N ALA A 160 23.98 -12.53 26.39
CA ALA A 160 24.68 -13.79 26.65
C ALA A 160 26.12 -13.53 27.12
N GLN A 161 26.86 -12.65 26.43
CA GLN A 161 28.21 -12.27 26.84
C GLN A 161 28.25 -11.61 28.24
N ILE A 162 27.28 -10.75 28.56
CA ILE A 162 27.17 -10.15 29.89
C ILE A 162 26.93 -11.22 30.96
N LYS A 163 26.03 -12.17 30.69
CA LYS A 163 25.76 -13.30 31.59
C LYS A 163 27.02 -14.13 31.84
N ASP A 164 27.71 -14.54 30.79
CA ASP A 164 28.92 -15.36 30.90
C ASP A 164 30.02 -14.66 31.71
N ARG A 165 30.22 -13.35 31.48
CA ARG A 165 31.16 -12.53 32.27
C ARG A 165 30.74 -12.36 33.72
N SER A 166 29.45 -12.24 34.00
CA SER A 166 28.93 -12.13 35.37
C SER A 166 29.14 -13.43 36.15
N GLU A 167 28.98 -14.58 35.48
CA GLU A 167 29.28 -15.90 36.05
C GLU A 167 30.78 -16.06 36.34
N GLU A 168 31.65 -15.62 35.42
CA GLU A 168 33.10 -15.60 35.60
C GLU A 168 33.51 -14.75 36.83
N VAL A 169 33.00 -13.52 36.94
CA VAL A 169 33.26 -12.62 38.08
C VAL A 169 32.76 -13.22 39.39
N THR A 170 31.61 -13.88 39.38
CA THR A 170 31.07 -14.57 40.56
C THR A 170 31.99 -15.71 41.00
N GLY A 171 32.46 -16.55 40.07
CA GLY A 171 33.39 -17.64 40.37
C GLY A 171 34.75 -17.14 40.90
N GLN A 172 35.28 -16.07 40.32
CA GLN A 172 36.50 -15.42 40.81
C GLN A 172 36.33 -14.86 42.23
N SER A 173 35.17 -14.25 42.52
CA SER A 173 34.85 -13.71 43.84
C SER A 173 34.73 -14.81 44.91
N GLN A 174 34.12 -15.94 44.57
CA GLN A 174 34.04 -17.12 45.45
C GLN A 174 35.44 -17.69 45.75
N THR A 175 36.29 -17.78 44.72
CA THR A 175 37.69 -18.23 44.88
C THR A 175 38.47 -17.30 45.81
N LEU A 176 38.34 -15.98 45.61
CA LEU A 176 39.00 -14.98 46.44
C LEU A 176 38.53 -15.04 47.90
N ALA A 177 37.23 -15.26 48.14
CA ALA A 177 36.67 -15.41 49.48
C ALA A 177 37.28 -16.62 50.20
N ALA A 178 37.36 -17.78 49.54
CA ALA A 178 37.96 -18.98 50.09
C ALA A 178 39.45 -18.77 50.46
N VAL A 179 40.23 -18.13 49.59
CA VAL A 179 41.64 -17.80 49.85
C VAL A 179 41.78 -16.83 51.03
N SER A 180 40.89 -15.85 51.15
CA SER A 180 40.91 -14.88 52.26
C SER A 180 40.54 -15.52 53.61
N GLU A 181 39.62 -16.49 53.59
CA GLU A 181 39.24 -17.28 54.77
C GLU A 181 40.39 -18.18 55.23
N GLU A 182 41.07 -18.85 54.30
CA GLU A 182 42.27 -19.64 54.58
C GLU A 182 43.41 -18.78 55.16
N MET A 183 43.60 -17.55 54.67
CA MET A 183 44.61 -16.63 55.20
C MET A 183 44.27 -16.06 56.59
N SER A 184 43.01 -16.08 57.00
CA SER A 184 42.55 -15.50 58.27
C SER A 184 42.47 -16.51 59.41
N ALA A 185 42.57 -17.80 59.12
CA ALA A 185 42.57 -18.91 60.08
C ALA A 185 43.99 -19.26 60.56
#